data_AF-A1VLG5-F1
#
_entry.id   AF-A1VLG5-F1
#
_cell.length_a   1.000
_cell.length_b   1.000
_cell.length_c   1.000
_cell.angle_alpha   90.00
_cell.angle_beta   90.00
_cell.angle_gamma   90.00
#
_symmetry.space_group_name_H-M   'P 1'
#
loop_
_entity.id
_entity.type
_entity.pdbx_description
1 polymer ?
#
loop_
_entity_poly.entity_id
_entity_poly.type
_entity_poly.pdbx_seq_one_letter_code
_entity_poly.pdbx_strand_id
1 'polypeptide(L)'
;MIVRKAAAASARAGFLAGGKCITDNPAMTATPPVPELRQLALQALMEPDSQQKVLLAQYLYAQAATIFIAVNETLMAPAGLPGCPARPELRTHLDMPKRSPFTAEGLAALLHAVTHIEFNAINLALDAAWRFAGMPRAYYLDWLKVAAEEARHFSLLRAQLQAMGYDYGDFAAHTGLWDMTQKTEGDVLARMALVPRTLEARGLDATPPMQAKLRKVGTPDALRAVSILDIILRDEIGHVAIGNRWYRYLCAERGLEPQATYAVLAQAYGAPRLKGPLNLEARRQAGFDDAELALLDASA
;
A
#
# COMPACT_ATOMS: atom_id res chain seq x y z
N MET A 1 -38.10 49.10 54.69
CA MET A 1 -38.46 48.92 56.11
C MET A 1 -37.37 48.08 56.77
N ILE A 2 -36.57 48.72 57.62
CA ILE A 2 -35.91 48.19 58.83
C ILE A 2 -35.03 46.93 58.68
N VAL A 3 -33.71 47.10 58.55
CA VAL A 3 -32.66 46.93 59.60
C VAL A 3 -32.46 45.49 60.11
N ARG A 4 -31.19 45.04 60.08
CA ARG A 4 -30.40 44.28 61.10
C ARG A 4 -29.57 43.19 60.39
N LYS A 5 -28.30 42.91 60.72
CA LYS A 5 -27.36 43.41 61.72
C LYS A 5 -25.98 42.76 61.42
N ALA A 6 -24.91 43.52 61.66
CA ALA A 6 -23.65 43.17 62.36
C ALA A 6 -22.81 41.94 61.88
N ALA A 7 -21.47 41.91 61.95
CA ALA A 7 -20.52 42.67 62.74
C ALA A 7 -19.09 42.54 62.15
N ALA A 8 -18.25 43.54 62.50
CA ALA A 8 -16.82 43.50 62.89
C ALA A 8 -15.87 42.41 62.32
N ALA A 9 -14.60 42.64 62.01
CA ALA A 9 -13.66 43.59 62.61
C ALA A 9 -12.46 43.88 61.69
N SER A 10 -11.90 45.06 61.95
CA SER A 10 -10.63 45.63 61.50
C SER A 10 -9.40 44.80 61.90
N ALA A 11 -8.39 44.75 61.03
CA ALA A 11 -7.03 45.21 61.37
C ALA A 11 -6.16 45.30 60.12
N ARG A 12 -5.60 46.50 59.90
CA ARG A 12 -4.63 46.83 58.85
C ARG A 12 -3.20 46.54 59.34
N ALA A 13 -2.40 46.14 58.36
CA ALA A 13 -1.00 46.51 58.10
C ALA A 13 0.09 46.09 59.09
N GLY A 14 1.04 45.29 58.57
CA GLY A 14 2.37 45.10 59.12
C GLY A 14 3.25 44.36 58.10
N PHE A 15 4.13 45.11 57.47
CA PHE A 15 5.11 44.74 56.45
C PHE A 15 6.15 43.73 56.97
N LEU A 16 6.56 42.75 56.14
CA LEU A 16 7.98 42.40 55.83
C LEU A 16 8.12 41.01 55.15
N ALA A 17 8.87 41.04 54.04
CA ALA A 17 9.82 40.03 53.54
C ALA A 17 9.38 38.58 53.32
N GLY A 18 9.49 38.14 52.06
CA GLY A 18 9.50 36.73 51.69
C GLY A 18 9.54 36.56 50.18
N GLY A 19 10.74 36.46 49.61
CA GLY A 19 10.95 36.24 48.18
C GLY A 19 10.20 35.00 47.68
N LYS A 20 9.50 35.15 46.56
CA LYS A 20 9.10 34.02 45.72
C LYS A 20 9.86 34.12 44.41
N CYS A 21 10.74 33.14 44.26
CA CYS A 21 11.42 32.79 43.03
C CYS A 21 10.38 32.74 41.91
N ILE A 22 10.57 33.58 40.89
CA ILE A 22 9.88 33.44 39.61
C ILE A 22 10.42 32.14 39.02
N THR A 23 9.65 31.06 39.11
CA THR A 23 9.95 29.86 38.33
C THR A 23 9.53 30.16 36.90
N ASP A 24 10.52 30.52 36.09
CA ASP A 24 10.42 30.49 34.63
C ASP A 24 9.88 29.12 34.22
N ASN A 25 8.71 29.13 33.56
CA ASN A 25 8.18 27.96 32.90
C ASN A 25 8.58 28.06 31.42
N PRO A 26 9.64 27.38 30.95
CA PRO A 26 9.89 27.30 29.53
C PRO A 26 8.93 26.25 28.98
N ALA A 27 7.71 26.69 28.65
CA ALA A 27 6.92 26.03 27.63
C ALA A 27 7.67 26.22 26.31
N MET A 28 8.73 25.42 26.12
CA MET A 28 9.31 25.09 24.82
C MET A 28 8.13 24.71 23.94
N THR A 29 7.76 25.59 23.03
CA THR A 29 6.93 25.27 21.89
C THR A 29 7.73 24.26 21.08
N ALA A 30 7.53 22.98 21.40
CA ALA A 30 8.10 21.89 20.62
C ALA A 30 7.67 22.15 19.18
N THR A 31 8.63 22.45 18.31
CA THR A 31 8.41 22.49 16.88
C THR A 31 7.73 21.16 16.53
N PRO A 32 6.57 21.16 15.85
CA PRO A 32 5.96 19.90 15.47
C PRO A 32 7.04 19.07 14.76
N PRO A 33 7.17 17.78 15.09
CA PRO A 33 8.21 16.94 14.50
C PRO A 33 8.12 17.10 12.98
N VAL A 34 9.27 17.40 12.36
CA VAL A 34 9.34 17.56 10.91
C VAL A 34 8.79 16.27 10.31
N PRO A 35 7.73 16.32 9.48
CA PRO A 35 7.12 15.11 8.97
C PRO A 35 8.15 14.35 8.14
N GLU A 36 8.49 13.14 8.58
CA GLU A 36 9.43 12.26 7.91
C GLU A 36 8.70 11.27 6.99
N LEU A 37 9.40 10.78 5.97
CA LEU A 37 8.81 10.08 4.84
C LEU A 37 8.06 8.80 5.22
N ARG A 38 8.58 7.99 6.16
CA ARG A 38 7.95 6.73 6.57
C ARG A 38 6.67 7.02 7.36
N GLN A 39 6.68 7.99 8.25
CA GLN A 39 5.52 8.44 9.01
C GLN A 39 4.44 9.02 8.09
N LEU A 40 4.84 9.76 7.05
CA LEU A 40 3.90 10.22 6.02
C LEU A 40 3.35 9.07 5.16
N ALA A 41 4.17 8.09 4.80
CA ALA A 41 3.71 6.88 4.11
C ALA A 41 2.71 6.09 4.96
N LEU A 42 2.93 6.00 6.27
CA LEU A 42 1.98 5.42 7.22
C LEU A 42 0.67 6.23 7.27
N GLN A 43 0.74 7.56 7.31
CA GLN A 43 -0.46 8.42 7.26
C GLN A 43 -1.26 8.20 5.97
N ALA A 44 -0.58 8.15 4.81
CA ALA A 44 -1.21 7.85 3.53
C ALA A 44 -1.83 6.44 3.50
N LEU A 45 -1.16 5.44 4.11
CA LEU A 45 -1.70 4.09 4.25
C LEU A 45 -2.95 4.08 5.13
N MET A 46 -3.02 4.92 6.17
CA MET A 46 -4.18 5.01 7.07
C MET A 46 -5.36 5.79 6.50
N GLU A 47 -5.15 6.62 5.47
CA GLU A 47 -6.21 7.41 4.83
C GLU A 47 -7.34 6.51 4.26
N PRO A 48 -8.58 6.61 4.77
CA PRO A 48 -9.69 5.80 4.26
C PRO A 48 -10.31 6.34 2.97
N ASP A 49 -10.18 7.63 2.65
CA ASP A 49 -10.69 8.16 1.40
C ASP A 49 -9.78 7.78 0.23
N SER A 50 -10.35 7.10 -0.76
CA SER A 50 -9.59 6.60 -1.90
C SER A 50 -8.94 7.70 -2.75
N GLN A 51 -9.58 8.87 -2.90
CA GLN A 51 -9.02 9.98 -3.67
C GLN A 51 -7.91 10.66 -2.89
N GLN A 52 -8.13 10.90 -1.59
CA GLN A 52 -7.14 11.50 -0.72
C GLN A 52 -5.89 10.60 -0.63
N LYS A 53 -6.05 9.28 -0.52
CA LYS A 53 -4.93 8.33 -0.54
C LYS A 53 -4.12 8.41 -1.83
N VAL A 54 -4.80 8.46 -2.99
CA VAL A 54 -4.15 8.63 -4.30
C VAL A 54 -3.32 9.90 -4.34
N LEU A 55 -3.89 11.03 -3.90
CA LEU A 55 -3.19 12.32 -3.86
C LEU A 55 -1.98 12.27 -2.92
N LEU A 56 -2.11 11.65 -1.75
CA LEU A 56 -1.01 11.51 -0.80
C LEU A 56 0.12 10.64 -1.34
N ALA A 57 -0.19 9.50 -1.98
CA ALA A 57 0.83 8.62 -2.58
C ALA A 57 1.62 9.36 -3.69
N GLN A 58 0.93 10.08 -4.56
CA GLN A 58 1.55 10.88 -5.62
C GLN A 58 2.39 12.04 -5.05
N TYR A 59 1.86 12.75 -4.05
CA TYR A 59 2.56 13.83 -3.37
C TYR A 59 3.86 13.34 -2.72
N LEU A 60 3.80 12.21 -2.02
CA LEU A 60 4.96 11.64 -1.33
C LEU A 60 6.07 11.31 -2.30
N TYR A 61 5.76 10.66 -3.43
CA TYR A 61 6.75 10.37 -4.44
C TYR A 61 7.33 11.65 -5.06
N ALA A 62 6.49 12.64 -5.39
CA ALA A 62 6.93 13.91 -5.96
C ALA A 62 7.87 14.70 -5.02
N GLN A 63 7.69 14.57 -3.70
CA GLN A 63 8.50 15.23 -2.67
C GLN A 63 9.58 14.32 -2.08
N ALA A 64 9.74 13.09 -2.54
CA ALA A 64 10.61 12.10 -1.88
C ALA A 64 12.09 12.51 -1.84
N ALA A 65 12.52 13.37 -2.77
CA ALA A 65 13.87 13.94 -2.79
C ALA A 65 14.12 14.95 -1.66
N THR A 66 13.10 15.63 -1.17
CA THR A 66 13.20 16.71 -0.18
C THR A 66 12.82 16.27 1.23
N ILE A 67 12.05 15.19 1.36
CA ILE A 67 11.63 14.67 2.66
C ILE A 67 12.75 13.82 3.29
N PHE A 68 12.99 14.05 4.58
CA PHE A 68 13.92 13.26 5.39
C PHE A 68 13.40 11.81 5.59
N ILE A 69 14.30 10.84 5.60
CA ILE A 69 13.97 9.43 5.84
C ILE A 69 14.65 8.98 7.12
N ALA A 70 13.87 8.74 8.16
CA ALA A 70 14.34 8.24 9.44
C ALA A 70 14.54 6.70 9.37
N VAL A 71 15.62 6.25 8.73
CA VAL A 71 15.82 4.80 8.44
C VAL A 71 15.88 3.93 9.70
N ASN A 72 16.42 4.45 10.80
CA ASN A 72 16.62 3.69 12.03
C ASN A 72 15.49 3.87 13.06
N GLU A 73 14.49 4.70 12.77
CA GLU A 73 13.38 4.89 13.70
C GLU A 73 12.40 3.72 13.65
N THR A 74 11.98 3.27 14.82
CA THR A 74 10.92 2.28 14.95
C THR A 74 9.59 3.01 15.10
N LEU A 75 8.73 2.91 14.09
CA LEU A 75 7.37 3.44 14.14
C LEU A 75 6.44 2.39 14.76
N MET A 76 5.48 2.83 15.57
CA MET A 76 4.47 1.93 16.12
C MET A 76 3.44 1.58 15.05
N ALA A 77 3.20 0.28 14.87
CA ALA A 77 2.16 -0.20 13.98
C ALA A 77 0.77 0.18 14.52
N PRO A 78 -0.10 0.80 13.70
CA PRO A 78 -1.47 1.04 14.11
C PRO A 78 -2.24 -0.29 14.24
N ALA A 79 -3.25 -0.31 15.12
CA ALA A 79 -4.13 -1.47 15.25
C ALA A 79 -5.14 -1.53 14.08
N GLY A 80 -5.45 -2.75 13.64
CA GLY A 80 -6.50 -3.01 12.64
C GLY A 80 -6.03 -2.97 11.19
N LEU A 81 -7.00 -3.08 10.27
CA LEU A 81 -6.77 -2.97 8.82
C LEU A 81 -6.63 -1.50 8.43
N PRO A 82 -5.49 -1.06 7.87
CA PRO A 82 -5.30 0.35 7.57
C PRO A 82 -6.04 0.77 6.29
N GLY A 83 -6.51 2.02 6.26
CA GLY A 83 -6.95 2.68 5.02
C GLY A 83 -8.15 2.04 4.33
N CYS A 84 -9.01 1.33 5.09
CA CYS A 84 -10.19 0.65 4.56
C CYS A 84 -11.28 1.68 4.22
N PRO A 85 -11.61 1.90 2.93
CA PRO A 85 -12.68 2.82 2.56
C PRO A 85 -14.06 2.21 2.90
N ALA A 86 -15.08 3.06 3.03
CA ALA A 86 -16.45 2.60 3.33
C ALA A 86 -17.06 1.69 2.24
N ARG A 87 -16.55 1.76 1.01
CA ARG A 87 -16.92 0.92 -0.13
C ARG A 87 -15.65 0.56 -0.92
N PRO A 88 -15.56 -0.59 -1.61
CA PRO A 88 -16.63 -1.55 -1.91
C PRO A 88 -17.04 -2.45 -0.75
N GLU A 89 -18.19 -3.12 -0.88
CA GLU A 89 -18.54 -4.26 -0.02
C GLU A 89 -17.49 -5.36 -0.19
N LEU A 90 -16.87 -5.77 0.91
CA LEU A 90 -15.83 -6.78 0.90
C LEU A 90 -16.43 -8.19 1.12
N ARG A 91 -16.16 -9.11 0.19
CA ARG A 91 -16.63 -10.49 0.21
C ARG A 91 -15.48 -11.48 0.09
N THR A 92 -15.73 -12.74 0.44
CA THR A 92 -14.73 -13.80 0.21
C THR A 92 -14.62 -14.11 -1.28
N HIS A 93 -13.52 -14.72 -1.70
CA HIS A 93 -13.34 -15.15 -3.10
C HIS A 93 -14.44 -16.13 -3.58
N LEU A 94 -15.05 -16.89 -2.67
CA LEU A 94 -16.12 -17.85 -2.99
C LEU A 94 -17.47 -17.17 -3.26
N ASP A 95 -17.67 -15.98 -2.70
CA ASP A 95 -18.93 -15.23 -2.77
C ASP A 95 -18.93 -14.18 -3.89
N MET A 96 -17.89 -14.17 -4.73
CA MET A 96 -17.76 -13.22 -5.83
C MET A 96 -18.65 -13.63 -7.02
N PRO A 97 -19.53 -12.74 -7.51
CA PRO A 97 -20.36 -13.03 -8.66
C PRO A 97 -19.50 -13.26 -9.91
N LYS A 98 -19.97 -14.11 -10.84
CA LYS A 98 -19.31 -14.31 -12.13
C LYS A 98 -19.42 -13.02 -12.96
N ARG A 99 -18.30 -12.58 -13.52
CA ARG A 99 -18.20 -11.35 -14.32
C ARG A 99 -17.91 -11.70 -15.78
N SER A 100 -18.91 -11.57 -16.65
CA SER A 100 -18.72 -11.72 -18.09
C SER A 100 -18.43 -10.35 -18.71
N PRO A 101 -17.27 -10.11 -19.32
CA PRO A 101 -16.97 -8.81 -19.94
C PRO A 101 -17.76 -8.57 -21.24
N PHE A 102 -18.61 -9.52 -21.66
CA PHE A 102 -19.45 -9.41 -22.86
C PHE A 102 -20.77 -8.67 -22.61
N THR A 103 -21.04 -8.24 -21.37
CA THR A 103 -22.13 -7.31 -21.05
C THR A 103 -21.55 -6.01 -20.50
N ALA A 104 -22.26 -4.89 -20.64
CA ALA A 104 -21.77 -3.59 -20.15
C ALA A 104 -21.51 -3.60 -18.64
N GLU A 105 -22.48 -4.11 -17.85
CA GLU A 105 -22.34 -4.25 -16.41
C GLU A 105 -21.22 -5.24 -16.03
N GLY A 106 -21.09 -6.36 -16.74
CA GLY A 106 -20.06 -7.34 -16.46
C GLY A 106 -18.64 -6.86 -16.82
N LEU A 107 -18.52 -5.99 -17.82
CA LEU A 107 -17.28 -5.27 -18.12
C LEU A 107 -16.97 -4.25 -17.01
N ALA A 108 -17.95 -3.46 -16.58
CA ALA A 108 -17.77 -2.53 -15.46
C ALA A 108 -17.36 -3.25 -14.17
N ALA A 109 -18.00 -4.37 -13.84
CA ALA A 109 -17.64 -5.18 -12.68
C ALA A 109 -16.23 -5.79 -12.79
N LEU A 110 -15.77 -6.13 -13.99
CA LEU A 110 -14.40 -6.56 -14.23
C LEU A 110 -13.40 -5.41 -14.00
N LEU A 111 -13.63 -4.23 -14.58
CA LEU A 111 -12.76 -3.07 -14.41
C LEU A 111 -12.73 -2.61 -12.94
N HIS A 112 -13.86 -2.64 -12.24
CA HIS A 112 -13.94 -2.36 -10.81
C HIS A 112 -13.05 -3.32 -10.00
N ALA A 113 -13.06 -4.60 -10.34
CA ALA A 113 -12.20 -5.58 -9.69
C ALA A 113 -10.71 -5.27 -9.87
N VAL A 114 -10.29 -4.92 -11.08
CA VAL A 114 -8.91 -4.49 -11.35
C VAL A 114 -8.60 -3.21 -10.59
N THR A 115 -9.52 -2.24 -10.60
CA THR A 115 -9.39 -0.98 -9.83
C THR A 115 -9.17 -1.26 -8.33
N HIS A 116 -9.88 -2.24 -7.76
CA HIS A 116 -9.68 -2.64 -6.37
C HIS A 116 -8.32 -3.31 -6.12
N ILE A 117 -7.80 -4.06 -7.10
CA ILE A 117 -6.45 -4.64 -7.03
C ILE A 117 -5.42 -3.52 -6.99
N GLU A 118 -5.49 -2.54 -7.91
CA GLU A 118 -4.57 -1.38 -7.91
C GLU A 118 -4.67 -0.57 -6.62
N PHE A 119 -5.89 -0.36 -6.07
CA PHE A 119 -6.05 0.32 -4.79
C PHE A 119 -5.33 -0.41 -3.64
N ASN A 120 -5.45 -1.74 -3.61
CA ASN A 120 -4.72 -2.52 -2.62
C ASN A 120 -3.21 -2.46 -2.86
N ALA A 121 -2.74 -2.43 -4.11
CA ALA A 121 -1.32 -2.30 -4.43
C ALA A 121 -0.72 -0.98 -3.90
N ILE A 122 -1.48 0.13 -3.92
CA ILE A 122 -1.08 1.38 -3.22
C ILE A 122 -0.82 1.09 -1.74
N ASN A 123 -1.74 0.40 -1.06
CA ASN A 123 -1.59 0.06 0.35
C ASN A 123 -0.40 -0.87 0.61
N LEU A 124 -0.18 -1.87 -0.25
CA LEU A 124 0.94 -2.82 -0.14
C LEU A 124 2.29 -2.09 -0.26
N ALA A 125 2.42 -1.19 -1.23
CA ALA A 125 3.61 -0.41 -1.46
C ALA A 125 3.87 0.61 -0.33
N LEU A 126 2.83 1.32 0.13
CA LEU A 126 2.96 2.21 1.30
C LEU A 126 3.35 1.42 2.56
N ASP A 127 2.80 0.23 2.75
CA ASP A 127 3.15 -0.65 3.88
C ASP A 127 4.61 -1.09 3.84
N ALA A 128 5.10 -1.49 2.67
CA ALA A 128 6.50 -1.81 2.48
C ALA A 128 7.40 -0.61 2.78
N ALA A 129 7.00 0.61 2.40
CA ALA A 129 7.77 1.83 2.63
C ALA A 129 7.85 2.22 4.12
N TRP A 130 6.75 2.24 4.88
CA TRP A 130 6.83 2.73 6.26
C TRP A 130 7.38 1.70 7.24
N ARG A 131 7.03 0.42 7.05
CA ARG A 131 7.10 -0.61 8.10
C ARG A 131 8.52 -1.00 8.49
N PHE A 132 9.38 -1.25 7.51
CA PHE A 132 10.68 -1.87 7.76
C PHE A 132 11.76 -0.82 8.01
N ALA A 133 12.24 -0.74 9.24
CA ALA A 133 13.41 0.05 9.62
C ALA A 133 14.73 -0.62 9.15
N GLY A 134 15.80 0.16 9.07
CA GLY A 134 17.15 -0.30 8.75
C GLY A 134 17.43 -0.54 7.27
N MET A 135 16.45 -0.32 6.38
CA MET A 135 16.64 -0.48 4.94
C MET A 135 17.42 0.70 4.34
N PRO A 136 18.14 0.52 3.21
CA PRO A 136 18.80 1.63 2.53
C PRO A 136 17.81 2.68 2.02
N ARG A 137 18.24 3.94 1.89
CA ARG A 137 17.40 5.04 1.37
C ARG A 137 16.64 4.68 0.08
N ALA A 138 17.30 3.98 -0.85
CA ALA A 138 16.71 3.58 -2.12
C ALA A 138 15.46 2.71 -1.93
N TYR A 139 15.42 1.84 -0.92
CA TYR A 139 14.28 0.95 -0.65
C TYR A 139 12.98 1.74 -0.48
N TYR A 140 13.03 2.79 0.34
CA TYR A 140 11.89 3.64 0.61
C TYR A 140 11.44 4.40 -0.64
N LEU A 141 12.39 4.90 -1.44
CA LEU A 141 12.09 5.63 -2.67
C LEU A 141 11.47 4.72 -3.74
N ASP A 142 11.95 3.48 -3.85
CA ASP A 142 11.38 2.49 -4.75
C ASP A 142 9.94 2.15 -4.38
N TRP A 143 9.64 1.92 -3.11
CA TRP A 143 8.26 1.61 -2.70
C TRP A 143 7.31 2.81 -2.78
N LEU A 144 7.79 4.04 -2.58
CA LEU A 144 6.98 5.22 -2.90
C LEU A 144 6.74 5.39 -4.39
N LYS A 145 7.71 5.04 -5.23
CA LYS A 145 7.52 5.03 -6.68
C LYS A 145 6.39 4.08 -7.06
N VAL A 146 6.45 2.83 -6.58
CA VAL A 146 5.39 1.84 -6.81
C VAL A 146 4.05 2.39 -6.32
N ALA A 147 3.96 2.90 -5.08
CA ALA A 147 2.72 3.47 -4.56
C ALA A 147 2.11 4.58 -5.45
N ALA A 148 2.96 5.43 -6.04
CA ALA A 148 2.51 6.49 -6.94
C ALA A 148 2.10 5.96 -8.33
N GLU A 149 2.79 4.95 -8.85
CA GLU A 149 2.44 4.25 -10.09
C GLU A 149 1.09 3.52 -9.94
N GLU A 150 0.87 2.80 -8.83
CA GLU A 150 -0.42 2.16 -8.52
C GLU A 150 -1.54 3.18 -8.31
N ALA A 151 -1.24 4.34 -7.70
CA ALA A 151 -2.20 5.44 -7.56
C ALA A 151 -2.62 6.00 -8.94
N ARG A 152 -1.69 6.03 -9.89
CA ARG A 152 -1.99 6.39 -11.29
C ARG A 152 -2.83 5.31 -11.97
N HIS A 153 -2.50 4.03 -11.80
CA HIS A 153 -3.27 2.91 -12.35
C HIS A 153 -4.72 2.92 -11.88
N PHE A 154 -4.91 3.04 -10.56
CA PHE A 154 -6.22 3.22 -9.94
C PHE A 154 -6.99 4.39 -10.56
N SER A 155 -6.33 5.55 -10.71
CA SER A 155 -6.96 6.75 -11.27
C SER A 155 -7.41 6.56 -12.72
N LEU A 156 -6.61 5.87 -13.55
CA LEU A 156 -6.95 5.58 -14.95
C LEU A 156 -8.16 4.65 -15.05
N LEU A 157 -8.18 3.57 -14.25
CA LEU A 157 -9.28 2.61 -14.25
C LEU A 157 -10.57 3.21 -13.68
N ARG A 158 -10.46 3.97 -12.58
CA ARG A 158 -11.62 4.67 -11.99
C ARG A 158 -12.23 5.67 -12.95
N ALA A 159 -11.40 6.47 -13.63
CA ALA A 159 -11.89 7.40 -14.66
C ALA A 159 -12.62 6.67 -15.79
N GLN A 160 -12.13 5.49 -16.19
CA GLN A 160 -12.81 4.66 -17.18
C GLN A 160 -14.15 4.10 -16.66
N LEU A 161 -14.21 3.66 -15.40
CA LEU A 161 -15.48 3.24 -14.77
C LEU A 161 -16.50 4.37 -14.76
N GLN A 162 -16.07 5.58 -14.40
CA GLN A 162 -16.93 6.77 -14.36
C GLN A 162 -17.47 7.11 -15.75
N ALA A 163 -16.65 6.98 -16.80
CA ALA A 163 -17.09 7.14 -18.18
C ALA A 163 -18.15 6.09 -18.59
N MET A 164 -18.15 4.91 -17.96
CA MET A 164 -19.14 3.85 -18.15
C MET A 164 -20.39 4.02 -17.26
N GLY A 165 -20.45 5.05 -16.42
CA GLY A 165 -21.57 5.32 -15.51
C GLY A 165 -21.49 4.64 -14.14
N TYR A 166 -20.32 4.12 -13.75
CA TYR A 166 -20.08 3.47 -12.45
C TYR A 166 -18.91 4.12 -11.71
N ASP A 167 -18.78 3.91 -10.40
CA ASP A 167 -17.60 4.36 -9.64
C ASP A 167 -16.96 3.21 -8.83
N TYR A 168 -15.74 3.45 -8.37
CA TYR A 168 -15.08 2.59 -7.40
C TYR A 168 -15.91 2.53 -6.11
N GLY A 169 -16.39 1.32 -5.82
CA GLY A 169 -17.28 1.04 -4.69
C GLY A 169 -18.66 0.53 -5.10
N ASP A 170 -19.04 0.65 -6.38
CA ASP A 170 -20.35 0.22 -6.86
C ASP A 170 -20.55 -1.29 -6.92
N PHE A 171 -19.47 -2.05 -7.10
CA PHE A 171 -19.49 -3.50 -7.06
C PHE A 171 -18.79 -4.03 -5.80
N ALA A 172 -19.12 -5.25 -5.39
CA ALA A 172 -18.37 -5.95 -4.34
C ALA A 172 -16.95 -6.29 -4.79
N ALA A 173 -16.01 -6.35 -3.85
CA ALA A 173 -14.62 -6.73 -4.07
C ALA A 173 -14.12 -7.76 -3.05
N HIS A 174 -12.97 -8.37 -3.33
CA HIS A 174 -12.43 -9.44 -2.48
C HIS A 174 -11.37 -8.92 -1.51
N THR A 175 -11.20 -9.57 -0.36
CA THR A 175 -10.24 -9.17 0.69
C THR A 175 -8.82 -9.71 0.53
N GLY A 176 -8.56 -10.64 -0.40
CA GLY A 176 -7.45 -11.60 -0.28
C GLY A 176 -6.01 -11.14 -0.49
N LEU A 177 -5.73 -9.85 -0.75
CA LEU A 177 -4.33 -9.40 -0.97
C LEU A 177 -3.60 -9.04 0.32
N TRP A 178 -4.30 -8.58 1.37
CA TRP A 178 -3.68 -8.08 2.60
C TRP A 178 -3.23 -9.17 3.58
N ASP A 179 -3.82 -10.37 3.49
CA ASP A 179 -3.55 -11.46 4.44
C ASP A 179 -2.06 -11.85 4.48
N MET A 180 -1.39 -11.92 3.33
CA MET A 180 0.04 -12.25 3.28
C MET A 180 0.91 -11.11 3.81
N THR A 181 0.48 -9.86 3.60
CA THR A 181 1.13 -8.66 4.14
C THR A 181 1.13 -8.68 5.65
N GLN A 182 0.02 -9.05 6.28
CA GLN A 182 -0.05 -9.25 7.74
C GLN A 182 0.84 -10.39 8.20
N LYS A 183 0.77 -11.56 7.54
CA LYS A 183 1.60 -12.72 7.92
C LYS A 183 3.10 -12.40 7.87
N THR A 184 3.53 -11.57 6.93
CA THR A 184 4.94 -11.22 6.71
C THR A 184 5.34 -9.91 7.38
N GLU A 185 4.49 -9.32 8.23
CA GLU A 185 4.73 -7.98 8.78
C GLU A 185 5.98 -7.86 9.65
N GLY A 186 6.44 -8.98 10.24
CA GLY A 186 7.63 -9.03 11.09
C GLY A 186 8.94 -9.35 10.37
N ASP A 187 8.92 -9.68 9.07
CA ASP A 187 10.14 -10.03 8.33
C ASP A 187 10.14 -9.46 6.90
N VAL A 188 10.99 -8.47 6.67
CA VAL A 188 11.17 -7.84 5.36
C VAL A 188 11.61 -8.84 4.28
N LEU A 189 12.38 -9.88 4.61
CA LEU A 189 12.79 -10.88 3.63
C LEU A 189 11.59 -11.72 3.19
N ALA A 190 10.78 -12.18 4.14
CA ALA A 190 9.52 -12.86 3.85
C ALA A 190 8.57 -11.96 3.05
N ARG A 191 8.47 -10.67 3.39
CA ARG A 191 7.66 -9.71 2.66
C ARG A 191 8.08 -9.60 1.19
N MET A 192 9.36 -9.33 0.94
CA MET A 192 9.88 -9.17 -0.42
C MET A 192 9.78 -10.47 -1.23
N ALA A 193 9.88 -11.63 -0.56
CA ALA A 193 9.73 -12.92 -1.21
C ALA A 193 8.29 -13.20 -1.66
N LEU A 194 7.30 -12.90 -0.81
CA LEU A 194 5.95 -13.47 -0.96
C LEU A 194 4.89 -12.47 -1.41
N VAL A 195 5.10 -11.16 -1.27
CA VAL A 195 4.11 -10.17 -1.72
C VAL A 195 4.42 -9.72 -3.16
N PRO A 196 5.49 -8.96 -3.44
CA PRO A 196 5.69 -8.42 -4.79
C PRO A 196 6.06 -9.49 -5.82
N ARG A 197 6.87 -10.48 -5.44
CA ARG A 197 7.36 -11.50 -6.38
C ARG A 197 6.37 -12.66 -6.61
N THR A 198 5.49 -12.93 -5.65
CA THR A 198 4.57 -14.09 -5.72
C THR A 198 3.13 -13.67 -5.94
N LEU A 199 2.61 -12.72 -5.15
CA LEU A 199 1.23 -12.29 -5.27
C LEU A 199 1.05 -11.25 -6.37
N GLU A 200 1.83 -10.17 -6.35
CA GLU A 200 1.70 -9.08 -7.34
C GLU A 200 2.14 -9.54 -8.73
N ALA A 201 3.22 -10.35 -8.83
CA ALA A 201 3.65 -10.96 -10.10
C ALA A 201 2.58 -11.80 -10.83
N ARG A 202 1.48 -12.18 -10.17
CA ARG A 202 0.32 -12.79 -10.85
C ARG A 202 -0.33 -11.84 -11.86
N GLY A 203 -0.19 -10.53 -11.68
CA GLY A 203 -0.61 -9.51 -12.64
C GLY A 203 0.06 -9.69 -14.00
N LEU A 204 1.33 -10.11 -14.03
CA LEU A 204 2.08 -10.41 -15.26
C LEU A 204 1.46 -11.56 -16.06
N ASP A 205 0.92 -12.55 -15.35
CA ASP A 205 0.32 -13.76 -15.93
C ASP A 205 -1.15 -13.55 -16.31
N ALA A 206 -1.90 -12.82 -15.46
CA ALA A 206 -3.35 -12.65 -15.60
C ALA A 206 -3.74 -11.55 -16.60
N THR A 207 -2.89 -10.54 -16.81
CA THR A 207 -3.22 -9.40 -17.68
C THR A 207 -3.32 -9.78 -19.16
N PRO A 208 -2.36 -10.52 -19.76
CA PRO A 208 -2.46 -10.88 -21.18
C PRO A 208 -3.75 -11.63 -21.59
N PRO A 209 -4.21 -12.68 -20.89
CA PRO A 209 -5.47 -13.34 -21.25
C PRO A 209 -6.69 -12.43 -21.02
N MET A 210 -6.65 -11.54 -20.02
CA MET A 210 -7.70 -10.54 -19.80
C MET A 210 -7.76 -9.57 -20.98
N GLN A 211 -6.63 -9.02 -21.41
CA GLN A 211 -6.55 -8.15 -22.58
C GLN A 211 -7.05 -8.85 -23.85
N ALA A 212 -6.64 -10.11 -24.08
CA ALA A 212 -7.11 -10.90 -25.22
C ALA A 212 -8.63 -11.07 -25.20
N LYS A 213 -9.23 -11.30 -24.03
CA LYS A 213 -10.69 -11.39 -23.87
C LYS A 213 -11.38 -10.05 -24.15
N LEU A 214 -10.84 -8.94 -23.65
CA LEU A 214 -11.37 -7.60 -23.89
C LEU A 214 -11.25 -7.18 -25.37
N ARG A 215 -10.16 -7.53 -26.05
CA ARG A 215 -10.03 -7.32 -27.51
C ARG A 215 -11.11 -8.07 -28.30
N LYS A 216 -11.55 -9.25 -27.84
CA LYS A 216 -12.68 -10.00 -28.43
C LYS A 216 -14.03 -9.33 -28.16
N VAL A 217 -14.20 -8.66 -27.02
CA VAL A 217 -15.41 -7.86 -26.72
C VAL A 217 -15.50 -6.68 -27.69
N GLY A 218 -14.38 -5.98 -27.93
CA GLY A 218 -14.24 -5.04 -29.05
C GLY A 218 -15.04 -3.73 -28.93
N THR A 219 -15.75 -3.49 -27.83
CA THR A 219 -16.43 -2.21 -27.58
C THR A 219 -15.41 -1.09 -27.32
N PRO A 220 -15.78 0.19 -27.51
CA PRO A 220 -14.90 1.32 -27.19
C PRO A 220 -14.34 1.27 -25.76
N ASP A 221 -15.19 0.95 -24.78
CA ASP A 221 -14.78 0.81 -23.37
C ASP A 221 -13.82 -0.37 -23.15
N ALA A 222 -14.05 -1.50 -23.81
CA ALA A 222 -13.18 -2.65 -23.70
C ALA A 222 -11.80 -2.37 -24.31
N LEU A 223 -11.73 -1.69 -25.46
CA LEU A 223 -10.48 -1.30 -26.10
C LEU A 223 -9.74 -0.23 -25.28
N ARG A 224 -10.47 0.67 -24.63
CA ARG A 224 -9.90 1.64 -23.70
C ARG A 224 -9.32 0.95 -22.46
N ALA A 225 -10.03 -0.02 -21.89
CA ALA A 225 -9.54 -0.83 -20.78
C ALA A 225 -8.25 -1.57 -21.16
N VAL A 226 -8.17 -2.13 -22.36
CA VAL A 226 -6.95 -2.78 -22.87
C VAL A 226 -5.77 -1.81 -22.90
N SER A 227 -5.98 -0.57 -23.36
CA SER A 227 -4.94 0.46 -23.42
C SER A 227 -4.45 0.86 -22.01
N ILE A 228 -5.33 0.85 -21.01
CA ILE A 228 -4.95 1.07 -19.61
C ILE A 228 -4.17 -0.12 -19.08
N LEU A 229 -4.59 -1.36 -19.37
CA LEU A 229 -3.87 -2.57 -19.00
C LEU A 229 -2.49 -2.68 -19.65
N ASP A 230 -2.28 -2.10 -20.84
CA ASP A 230 -0.96 -2.01 -21.47
C ASP A 230 0.00 -1.13 -20.64
N ILE A 231 -0.51 -0.06 -20.02
CA ILE A 231 0.26 0.80 -19.10
C ILE A 231 0.60 0.03 -17.83
N ILE A 232 -0.41 -0.59 -17.21
CA ILE A 232 -0.27 -1.34 -15.96
C ILE A 232 0.75 -2.47 -16.14
N LEU A 233 0.60 -3.30 -17.19
CA LEU A 233 1.51 -4.43 -17.43
C LEU A 233 2.96 -3.98 -17.63
N ARG A 234 3.19 -2.84 -18.29
CA ARG A 234 4.54 -2.27 -18.45
C ARG A 234 5.14 -1.91 -17.10
N ASP A 235 4.39 -1.22 -16.25
CA ASP A 235 4.88 -0.72 -14.96
C ASP A 235 5.03 -1.87 -13.95
N GLU A 236 4.14 -2.87 -14.00
CA GLU A 236 4.16 -4.06 -13.14
C GLU A 236 5.46 -4.90 -13.28
N ILE A 237 6.04 -4.95 -14.49
CA ILE A 237 7.36 -5.59 -14.68
C ILE A 237 8.42 -4.90 -13.80
N GLY A 238 8.35 -3.57 -13.71
CA GLY A 238 9.21 -2.76 -12.85
C GLY A 238 8.93 -2.96 -11.37
N HIS A 239 7.67 -3.08 -10.97
CA HIS A 239 7.27 -3.32 -9.57
C HIS A 239 7.79 -4.67 -9.08
N VAL A 240 7.61 -5.73 -9.88
CA VAL A 240 8.12 -7.07 -9.57
C VAL A 240 9.66 -7.08 -9.55
N ALA A 241 10.32 -6.31 -10.44
CA ALA A 241 11.77 -6.14 -10.43
C ALA A 241 12.30 -5.49 -9.15
N ILE A 242 11.60 -4.48 -8.64
CA ILE A 242 11.89 -3.85 -7.33
C ILE A 242 11.83 -4.91 -6.22
N GLY A 243 10.78 -5.74 -6.21
CA GLY A 243 10.65 -6.87 -5.28
C GLY A 243 11.80 -7.87 -5.38
N ASN A 244 12.15 -8.30 -6.60
CA ASN A 244 13.28 -9.19 -6.87
C ASN A 244 14.61 -8.63 -6.35
N ARG A 245 14.88 -7.34 -6.61
CA ARG A 245 16.11 -6.68 -6.17
C ARG A 245 16.22 -6.68 -4.65
N TRP A 246 15.18 -6.25 -3.95
CA TRP A 246 15.22 -6.17 -2.48
C TRP A 246 15.23 -7.53 -1.81
N TYR A 247 14.54 -8.53 -2.39
CA TYR A 247 14.65 -9.91 -1.95
C TYR A 247 16.10 -10.42 -2.02
N ARG A 248 16.76 -10.27 -3.18
CA ARG A 248 18.15 -10.72 -3.35
C ARG A 248 19.14 -9.93 -2.48
N TYR A 249 18.91 -8.62 -2.31
CA TYR A 249 19.69 -7.80 -1.38
C TYR A 249 19.64 -8.38 0.04
N LEU A 250 18.45 -8.70 0.54
CA LEU A 250 18.25 -9.25 1.89
C LEU A 250 18.80 -10.67 2.03
N CYS A 251 18.69 -11.51 0.99
CA CYS A 251 19.35 -12.81 0.96
C CYS A 251 20.87 -12.66 1.07
N ALA A 252 21.48 -11.77 0.28
CA ALA A 252 22.92 -11.54 0.31
C ALA A 252 23.38 -10.98 1.67
N GLU A 253 22.65 -10.01 2.23
CA GLU A 253 22.91 -9.43 3.55
C GLU A 253 22.89 -10.51 4.66
N ARG A 254 21.94 -11.45 4.58
CA ARG A 254 21.80 -12.54 5.56
C ARG A 254 22.61 -13.81 5.22
N GLY A 255 23.40 -13.80 4.15
CA GLY A 255 24.20 -14.96 3.72
C GLY A 255 23.37 -16.18 3.27
N LEU A 256 22.18 -15.94 2.72
CA LEU A 256 21.21 -16.96 2.33
C LEU A 256 21.18 -17.17 0.81
N GLU A 257 21.03 -18.41 0.37
CA GLU A 257 20.80 -18.74 -1.05
C GLU A 257 19.33 -18.44 -1.43
N PRO A 258 19.06 -17.57 -2.42
CA PRO A 258 17.70 -17.12 -2.74
C PRO A 258 16.70 -18.24 -3.06
N GLN A 259 17.03 -19.21 -3.91
CA GLN A 259 16.04 -20.20 -4.39
C GLN A 259 15.56 -21.13 -3.25
N ALA A 260 16.49 -21.65 -2.46
CA ALA A 260 16.21 -22.46 -1.29
C ALA A 260 15.45 -21.66 -0.22
N THR A 261 15.84 -20.40 -0.01
CA THR A 261 15.18 -19.51 0.95
C THR A 261 13.73 -19.25 0.55
N TYR A 262 13.45 -19.02 -0.73
CA TYR A 262 12.09 -18.85 -1.22
C TYR A 262 11.21 -20.07 -0.91
N ALA A 263 11.71 -21.28 -1.18
CA ALA A 263 10.95 -22.51 -0.91
C ALA A 263 10.59 -22.65 0.58
N VAL A 264 11.54 -22.34 1.48
CA VAL A 264 11.31 -22.35 2.93
C VAL A 264 10.26 -21.31 3.34
N LEU A 265 10.38 -20.07 2.85
CA LEU A 265 9.43 -19.00 3.19
C LEU A 265 8.03 -19.29 2.64
N ALA A 266 7.94 -19.76 1.38
CA ALA A 266 6.68 -20.12 0.76
C ALA A 266 5.94 -21.20 1.56
N GLN A 267 6.67 -22.20 2.06
CA GLN A 267 6.10 -23.22 2.93
C GLN A 267 5.70 -22.65 4.30
N ALA A 268 6.61 -21.92 4.97
CA ALA A 268 6.41 -21.42 6.33
C ALA A 268 5.20 -20.47 6.44
N TYR A 269 4.98 -19.62 5.44
CA TYR A 269 3.89 -18.64 5.43
C TYR A 269 2.63 -19.12 4.67
N GLY A 270 2.67 -20.34 4.10
CA GLY A 270 1.56 -20.92 3.35
C GLY A 270 1.24 -20.10 2.09
N ALA A 271 2.26 -19.78 1.30
CA ALA A 271 2.08 -19.06 0.05
C ALA A 271 1.20 -19.85 -0.92
N PRO A 272 0.28 -19.19 -1.64
CA PRO A 272 -0.57 -19.87 -2.60
C PRO A 272 0.29 -20.42 -3.75
N ARG A 273 -0.10 -21.58 -4.26
CA ARG A 273 0.50 -22.11 -5.50
C ARG A 273 0.21 -21.17 -6.66
N LEU A 274 1.22 -20.90 -7.46
CA LEU A 274 1.05 -20.23 -8.74
C LEU A 274 0.22 -21.14 -9.65
N LYS A 275 -0.61 -20.53 -10.50
CA LYS A 275 -1.44 -21.24 -11.46
C LYS A 275 -1.03 -20.81 -12.86
N GLY A 276 -0.67 -21.77 -13.70
CA GLY A 276 -0.28 -21.50 -15.07
C GLY A 276 -1.43 -21.07 -16.00
N PRO A 277 -1.12 -20.67 -17.25
CA PRO A 277 0.24 -20.51 -17.79
C PRO A 277 0.92 -19.24 -17.28
N LEU A 278 2.23 -19.31 -16.99
CA LEU A 278 3.02 -18.17 -16.55
C LEU A 278 3.53 -17.33 -17.73
N ASN A 279 3.60 -16.02 -17.56
CA ASN A 279 4.26 -15.12 -18.49
C ASN A 279 5.77 -15.10 -18.22
N LEU A 280 6.46 -16.15 -18.68
CA LEU A 280 7.89 -16.34 -18.43
C LEU A 280 8.75 -15.19 -18.96
N GLU A 281 8.36 -14.56 -20.06
CA GLU A 281 9.09 -13.43 -20.63
C GLU A 281 9.00 -12.19 -19.73
N ALA A 282 7.80 -11.82 -19.28
CA ALA A 282 7.64 -10.70 -18.35
C ALA A 282 8.33 -10.97 -17.01
N ARG A 283 8.26 -12.21 -16.50
CA ARG A 283 8.98 -12.61 -15.29
C ARG A 283 10.50 -12.53 -15.49
N ARG A 284 11.04 -12.96 -16.63
CA ARG A 284 12.48 -12.79 -16.95
C ARG A 284 12.87 -11.31 -16.96
N GLN A 285 12.07 -10.44 -17.58
CA GLN A 285 12.30 -8.99 -17.59
C GLN A 285 12.20 -8.38 -16.18
N ALA A 286 11.33 -8.92 -15.33
CA ALA A 286 11.27 -8.56 -13.92
C ALA A 286 12.44 -9.11 -13.10
N GLY A 287 13.38 -9.83 -13.71
CA GLY A 287 14.62 -10.27 -13.11
C GLY A 287 14.58 -11.65 -12.47
N PHE A 288 13.63 -12.52 -12.80
CA PHE A 288 13.74 -13.95 -12.46
C PHE A 288 14.82 -14.62 -13.32
N ASP A 289 15.66 -15.47 -12.72
CA ASP A 289 16.65 -16.23 -13.47
C ASP A 289 16.05 -17.50 -14.12
N ASP A 290 16.73 -18.10 -15.09
CA ASP A 290 16.19 -19.24 -15.84
C ASP A 290 15.96 -20.49 -14.97
N ALA A 291 16.72 -20.65 -13.88
CA ALA A 291 16.53 -21.77 -12.95
C ALA A 291 15.27 -21.56 -12.08
N GLU A 292 15.05 -20.34 -11.60
CA GLU A 292 13.81 -19.94 -10.93
C GLU A 292 12.60 -20.13 -11.85
N LEU A 293 12.70 -19.68 -13.10
CA LEU A 293 11.60 -19.81 -14.08
C LEU A 293 11.26 -21.28 -14.37
N ALA A 294 12.26 -22.15 -14.51
CA ALA A 294 12.05 -23.58 -14.73
C ALA A 294 11.33 -24.24 -13.53
N LEU A 295 11.67 -23.86 -12.30
CA LEU A 295 11.01 -24.35 -11.09
C LEU A 295 9.56 -23.86 -10.99
N LEU A 296 9.31 -22.59 -11.31
CA LEU A 296 7.96 -22.02 -11.28
C LEU A 296 7.07 -22.71 -12.31
N ASP A 297 7.55 -22.91 -13.54
CA ASP A 297 6.80 -23.56 -14.63
C ASP A 297 6.49 -25.04 -14.32
N ALA A 298 7.44 -25.76 -13.73
CA ALA A 298 7.22 -27.15 -13.29
C ALA A 298 6.20 -27.28 -12.14
N SER A 299 5.93 -26.20 -11.40
CA SER A 299 5.05 -26.17 -10.23
C SER A 299 3.66 -25.55 -10.47
N ALA A 300 3.45 -24.95 -11.64
CA ALA A 300 2.26 -24.17 -12.02
C ALA A 300 1.16 -25.00 -12.68
#